data_AF-A0A960QYR3-F1
#
_entry.id   AF-A0A960QYR3-F1
#
_cell.length_a   1.000
_cell.length_b   1.000
_cell.length_c   1.000
_cell.angle_alpha   90.00
_cell.angle_beta   90.00
_cell.angle_gamma   90.00
#
_symmetry.space_group_name_H-M   'P 1'
#
loop_
_entity.id
_entity.type
_entity.pdbx_description
1 polymer ?
#
loop_
_entity_poly.entity_id
_entity_poly.type
_entity_poly.pdbx_seq_one_letter_code
_entity_poly.pdbx_strand_id
1 'polypeptide(L)'
;DLNQVIETFKMLKEKLFHLSAPHLILSCDEKEHRILRKEKFFGLGALDAKPFTPWESPPLPQKTDSLGYILPSPVAFSAFGLTAPTILDPSSPALNLTTDLLENTYLHKKVREQGGAYGCRANYNVATGNFYFYAYRDPHIRVTFDAFQEGINRIASGTFTDRDLHDAKLGAIQSLDSPISPGSRANIAYAEFREGLSKKRRQEFRDHLLHTTKEEIVEVARKHLQGKEGRKVSFAGKTLLEKENPGLTIHPI
;
A
#
# COMPACT_ATOMS: atom_id res chain seq x y z
N ASP A 1 -27.47 -19.94 -10.68
CA ASP A 1 -27.64 -20.91 -11.77
C ASP A 1 -26.26 -21.34 -12.26
N LEU A 2 -25.98 -22.65 -12.29
CA LEU A 2 -24.69 -23.19 -12.72
C LEU A 2 -24.39 -22.88 -14.20
N ASN A 3 -25.42 -22.85 -15.05
CA ASN A 3 -25.26 -22.56 -16.47
C ASN A 3 -24.74 -21.14 -16.70
N GLN A 4 -25.24 -20.17 -15.93
CA GLN A 4 -24.77 -18.78 -15.98
C GLN A 4 -23.29 -18.65 -15.59
N VAL A 5 -22.84 -19.41 -14.58
CA VAL A 5 -21.44 -19.43 -14.14
C VAL A 5 -20.54 -20.04 -15.23
N ILE A 6 -20.97 -21.14 -15.85
CA ILE A 6 -20.25 -21.78 -16.95
C ILE A 6 -20.10 -20.81 -18.14
N GLU A 7 -21.18 -20.14 -18.53
CA GLU A 7 -21.13 -19.15 -19.61
C GLU A 7 -20.22 -17.96 -19.27
N THR A 8 -20.21 -17.53 -18.00
CA THR A 8 -19.29 -16.50 -17.52
C THR A 8 -17.83 -16.93 -17.67
N PHE A 9 -17.48 -18.17 -17.30
CA PHE A 9 -16.12 -18.69 -17.47
C PHE A 9 -15.72 -18.82 -18.93
N LYS A 10 -16.61 -19.26 -19.82
CA LYS A 10 -16.36 -19.30 -21.26
C LYS A 10 -16.07 -17.91 -21.81
N MET A 11 -16.88 -16.92 -21.42
CA MET A 11 -16.69 -15.53 -21.79
C MET A 11 -15.35 -14.98 -21.29
N LEU A 12 -14.99 -15.23 -20.02
CA LEU A 12 -13.70 -14.81 -19.46
C LEU A 12 -12.51 -15.46 -20.17
N LYS A 13 -12.61 -16.75 -20.53
CA LYS A 13 -11.58 -17.44 -21.31
C LYS A 13 -11.32 -16.71 -22.63
N GLU A 14 -12.37 -16.42 -23.40
CA GLU A 14 -12.22 -15.72 -24.69
C GLU A 14 -11.67 -14.29 -24.51
N LYS A 15 -11.98 -13.62 -23.38
CA LYS A 15 -11.48 -12.27 -23.07
C LYS A 15 -10.07 -12.20 -22.48
N LEU A 16 -9.56 -13.26 -21.85
CA LEU A 16 -8.24 -13.26 -21.18
C LEU A 16 -7.15 -13.89 -22.05
N PHE A 17 -7.49 -14.90 -22.86
CA PHE A 17 -6.53 -15.64 -23.67
C PHE A 17 -6.44 -15.08 -25.09
N HIS A 18 -5.94 -13.86 -25.22
CA HIS A 18 -5.63 -13.22 -26.51
C HIS A 18 -4.16 -12.79 -26.53
N LEU A 19 -3.48 -13.00 -27.66
CA LEU A 19 -2.04 -12.76 -27.79
C LEU A 19 -1.68 -11.61 -28.73
N SER A 20 -2.52 -10.57 -28.79
CA SER A 20 -2.20 -9.37 -29.57
C SER A 20 -0.89 -8.68 -29.13
N ALA A 21 -0.53 -8.73 -27.83
CA ALA A 21 0.73 -8.21 -27.29
C ALA A 21 1.09 -8.81 -25.91
N PRO A 22 1.35 -10.13 -25.80
CA PRO A 22 1.69 -10.74 -24.52
C PRO A 22 3.09 -10.32 -24.08
N HIS A 23 3.27 -10.15 -22.78
CA HIS A 23 4.59 -10.06 -22.17
C HIS A 23 4.92 -11.41 -21.53
N LEU A 24 5.98 -12.07 -22.03
CA LEU A 24 6.53 -13.27 -21.41
C LEU A 24 7.66 -12.87 -20.45
N ILE A 25 7.47 -13.16 -19.16
CA ILE A 25 8.43 -12.85 -18.10
C ILE A 25 9.14 -14.15 -17.72
N LEU A 26 10.46 -14.20 -17.86
CA LEU A 26 11.27 -15.40 -17.60
C LEU A 26 12.36 -15.09 -16.58
N SER A 27 12.48 -15.94 -15.56
CA SER A 27 13.63 -16.00 -14.65
C SER A 27 14.11 -17.45 -14.58
N CYS A 28 15.21 -17.75 -15.25
CA CYS A 28 15.83 -19.08 -15.26
C CYS A 28 17.32 -18.95 -15.61
N ASP A 29 18.07 -20.03 -15.38
CA ASP A 29 19.46 -20.09 -15.84
C ASP A 29 19.55 -20.28 -17.35
N GLU A 30 20.77 -20.14 -17.88
CA GLU A 30 21.01 -20.22 -19.32
C GLU A 30 20.69 -21.62 -19.90
N LYS A 31 20.92 -22.68 -19.13
CA LYS A 31 20.67 -24.06 -19.57
C LYS A 31 19.18 -24.28 -19.77
N GLU A 32 18.37 -23.87 -18.79
CA GLU A 32 16.91 -24.00 -18.85
C GLU A 32 16.32 -23.13 -19.96
N HIS A 33 16.81 -21.89 -20.12
CA HIS A 33 16.39 -21.04 -21.23
C HIS A 33 16.68 -21.66 -22.61
N ARG A 34 17.81 -22.37 -22.78
CA ARG A 34 18.11 -23.11 -24.01
C ARG A 34 17.14 -24.26 -24.23
N ILE A 35 16.74 -24.98 -23.17
CA ILE A 35 15.72 -26.05 -23.23
C ILE A 35 14.38 -25.46 -23.66
N LEU A 36 13.91 -24.40 -23.00
CA LEU A 36 12.66 -23.72 -23.34
C LEU A 36 12.61 -23.26 -24.80
N ARG A 37 13.72 -22.71 -25.33
CA ARG A 37 13.80 -22.36 -26.75
C ARG A 37 13.75 -23.58 -27.67
N LYS A 38 14.46 -24.66 -27.32
CA LYS A 38 14.45 -25.91 -28.11
C LYS A 38 13.04 -26.50 -28.19
N GLU A 39 12.31 -26.49 -27.07
CA GLU A 39 10.92 -26.94 -26.98
C GLU A 39 9.90 -25.89 -27.49
N LYS A 40 10.37 -24.80 -28.13
CA LYS A 40 9.53 -23.71 -28.66
C LYS A 40 8.54 -23.16 -27.64
N PHE A 41 8.98 -23.03 -26.38
CA PHE A 41 8.16 -22.61 -25.25
C PHE A 41 6.87 -23.43 -25.11
N PHE A 42 6.93 -24.73 -25.44
CA PHE A 42 5.79 -25.66 -25.38
C PHE A 42 4.55 -25.16 -26.14
N GLY A 43 4.76 -24.51 -27.30
CA GLY A 43 3.68 -24.03 -28.15
C GLY A 43 3.04 -22.72 -27.70
N LEU A 44 3.59 -22.04 -26.69
CA LEU A 44 3.07 -20.74 -26.24
C LEU A 44 3.02 -19.70 -27.37
N GLY A 45 4.02 -19.70 -28.25
CA GLY A 45 4.05 -18.82 -29.44
C GLY A 45 3.16 -19.26 -30.60
N ALA A 46 2.54 -20.44 -30.53
CA ALA A 46 1.63 -20.99 -31.54
C ALA A 46 0.15 -20.82 -31.17
N LEU A 47 -0.15 -20.23 -30.03
CA LEU A 47 -1.50 -19.89 -29.61
C LEU A 47 -2.07 -18.78 -30.51
N ASP A 48 -3.33 -18.90 -30.91
CA ASP A 48 -3.99 -17.96 -31.80
C ASP A 48 -4.08 -16.56 -31.17
N ALA A 49 -3.51 -15.56 -31.86
CA ALA A 49 -3.66 -14.17 -31.48
C ALA A 49 -5.01 -13.63 -31.99
N LYS A 50 -5.95 -13.42 -31.08
CA LYS A 50 -7.17 -12.67 -31.35
C LYS A 50 -6.97 -11.18 -31.00
N PRO A 51 -7.55 -10.23 -31.77
CA PRO A 51 -7.69 -8.85 -31.33
C PRO A 51 -8.42 -8.79 -30.00
N PHE A 52 -7.99 -7.89 -29.13
CA PHE A 52 -8.63 -7.68 -27.83
C PHE A 52 -8.82 -6.20 -27.58
N THR A 53 -9.96 -5.89 -26.98
CA THR A 53 -10.25 -4.59 -26.43
C THR A 53 -9.88 -4.61 -24.95
N PRO A 54 -8.88 -3.81 -24.51
CA PRO A 54 -8.55 -3.64 -23.10
C PRO A 54 -9.79 -3.47 -22.23
N TRP A 55 -9.75 -4.10 -21.05
CA TRP A 55 -10.76 -3.84 -20.04
C TRP A 55 -10.71 -2.37 -19.69
N GLU A 56 -11.79 -1.66 -20.01
CA GLU A 56 -12.01 -0.31 -19.51
C GLU A 56 -12.47 -0.45 -18.07
N SER A 57 -11.58 -0.08 -17.14
CA SER A 57 -11.94 -0.04 -15.73
C SER A 57 -13.17 0.84 -15.55
N PRO A 58 -14.21 0.39 -14.85
CA PRO A 58 -15.26 1.31 -14.44
C PRO A 58 -14.62 2.46 -13.65
N PRO A 59 -15.22 3.66 -13.69
CA PRO A 59 -14.72 4.77 -12.91
C PRO A 59 -14.57 4.35 -11.45
N LEU A 60 -13.52 4.83 -10.80
CA LEU A 60 -13.32 4.58 -9.38
C LEU A 60 -14.60 4.99 -8.62
N PRO A 61 -15.06 4.19 -7.65
CA PRO A 61 -16.25 4.53 -6.88
C PRO A 61 -16.08 5.91 -6.24
N GLN A 62 -17.19 6.64 -6.13
CA GLN A 62 -17.19 7.95 -5.49
C GLN A 62 -16.73 7.83 -4.03
N LYS A 63 -16.12 8.91 -3.52
CA LYS A 63 -15.74 8.99 -2.10
C LYS A 63 -16.96 8.68 -1.23
N THR A 64 -16.90 7.60 -0.47
CA THR A 64 -17.94 7.22 0.49
C THR A 64 -17.70 7.90 1.83
N ASP A 65 -18.66 7.83 2.74
CA ASP A 65 -18.45 8.21 4.13
C ASP A 65 -17.47 7.26 4.84
N SER A 66 -17.09 7.60 6.07
CA SER A 66 -16.34 6.70 6.94
C SER A 66 -17.26 5.58 7.47
N LEU A 67 -16.79 4.33 7.48
CA LEU A 67 -17.64 3.15 7.64
C LEU A 67 -17.23 2.28 8.83
N GLY A 68 -18.23 1.69 9.49
CA GLY A 68 -18.06 0.68 10.54
C GLY A 68 -18.76 -0.61 10.13
N TYR A 69 -18.03 -1.71 9.99
CA TYR A 69 -18.58 -3.01 9.62
C TYR A 69 -18.67 -3.93 10.84
N ILE A 70 -19.87 -4.46 11.08
CA ILE A 70 -20.12 -5.35 12.21
C ILE A 70 -19.57 -6.76 11.90
N LEU A 71 -18.71 -7.27 12.78
CA LEU A 71 -18.34 -8.69 12.80
C LEU A 71 -18.35 -9.24 14.24
N PRO A 72 -18.53 -10.56 14.42
CA PRO A 72 -18.48 -11.17 15.75
C PRO A 72 -17.04 -11.24 16.28
N SER A 73 -16.50 -10.11 16.74
CA SER A 73 -15.15 -10.01 17.32
C SER A 73 -15.14 -9.15 18.58
N PRO A 74 -14.37 -9.55 19.61
CA PRO A 74 -14.18 -8.74 20.81
C PRO A 74 -13.20 -7.56 20.61
N VAL A 75 -12.48 -7.55 19.49
CA VAL A 75 -11.49 -6.51 19.12
C VAL A 75 -11.81 -5.91 17.77
N ALA A 76 -11.25 -4.73 17.50
CA ALA A 76 -11.37 -3.99 16.27
C ALA A 76 -10.18 -4.16 15.33
N PHE A 77 -10.44 -3.94 14.04
CA PHE A 77 -9.45 -3.76 12.99
C PHE A 77 -9.79 -2.45 12.28
N SER A 78 -8.99 -1.43 12.52
CA SER A 78 -9.30 -0.07 12.10
C SER A 78 -8.23 0.44 11.14
N ALA A 79 -8.65 1.17 10.12
CA ALA A 79 -7.78 1.80 9.14
C ALA A 79 -8.22 3.24 8.87
N PHE A 80 -7.25 4.13 8.70
CA PHE A 80 -7.46 5.52 8.29
C PHE A 80 -6.64 5.81 7.04
N GLY A 81 -7.32 6.09 5.93
CA GLY A 81 -6.68 6.37 4.64
C GLY A 81 -6.73 7.84 4.26
N LEU A 82 -5.63 8.32 3.68
CA LEU A 82 -5.40 9.66 3.16
C LEU A 82 -4.88 9.55 1.72
N THR A 83 -5.30 10.48 0.87
CA THR A 83 -4.66 10.67 -0.43
C THR A 83 -3.33 11.40 -0.23
N ALA A 84 -2.28 10.88 -0.85
CA ALA A 84 -0.94 11.44 -0.86
C ALA A 84 -0.43 11.52 -2.31
N PRO A 85 0.64 12.28 -2.55
CA PRO A 85 1.28 12.29 -3.86
C PRO A 85 1.78 10.89 -4.26
N THR A 86 1.94 10.64 -5.56
CA THR A 86 2.62 9.43 -6.05
C THR A 86 4.12 9.70 -6.14
N ILE A 87 4.91 8.66 -6.45
CA ILE A 87 6.37 8.72 -6.60
C ILE A 87 6.89 9.78 -7.59
N LEU A 88 6.01 10.34 -8.43
CA LEU A 88 6.35 11.43 -9.35
C LEU A 88 6.50 12.77 -8.64
N ASP A 89 6.01 12.91 -7.41
CA ASP A 89 6.11 14.13 -6.63
C ASP A 89 7.43 14.16 -5.83
N PRO A 90 8.18 15.27 -5.85
CA PRO A 90 9.41 15.42 -5.08
C PRO A 90 9.24 15.27 -3.57
N SER A 91 8.03 15.42 -3.04
CA SER A 91 7.73 15.25 -1.61
C SER A 91 7.74 13.78 -1.17
N SER A 92 7.64 12.83 -2.10
CA SER A 92 7.42 11.41 -1.79
C SER A 92 8.54 10.75 -0.97
N PRO A 93 9.84 10.98 -1.24
CA PRO A 93 10.92 10.43 -0.41
C PRO A 93 10.84 10.87 1.05
N ALA A 94 10.62 12.17 1.29
CA ALA A 94 10.44 12.71 2.63
C ALA A 94 9.15 12.20 3.29
N LEU A 95 8.05 12.16 2.54
CA LEU A 95 6.78 11.65 3.05
C LEU A 95 6.87 10.16 3.44
N ASN A 96 7.67 9.36 2.72
CA ASN A 96 7.94 7.97 3.06
C ASN A 96 8.60 7.81 4.42
N LEU A 97 9.58 8.64 4.76
CA LEU A 97 10.22 8.61 6.08
C LEU A 97 9.26 8.95 7.23
N THR A 98 8.17 9.68 6.96
CA THR A 98 7.18 9.98 8.00
C THR A 98 6.51 8.72 8.56
N THR A 99 6.40 7.62 7.79
CA THR A 99 5.74 6.40 8.28
C THR A 99 6.50 5.77 9.44
N ASP A 100 7.82 5.66 9.32
CA ASP A 100 8.69 5.10 10.35
C ASP A 100 8.78 6.04 11.56
N LEU A 101 8.83 7.35 11.32
CA LEU A 101 8.79 8.35 12.39
C LEU A 101 7.48 8.25 13.18
N LEU A 102 6.33 8.17 12.51
CA LEU A 102 5.03 8.03 13.14
C LEU A 102 4.95 6.75 13.99
N GLU A 103 5.40 5.63 13.43
CA GLU A 103 5.37 4.34 14.10
C GLU A 103 6.25 4.34 15.37
N ASN A 104 7.53 4.71 15.22
CA ASN A 104 8.55 4.53 16.27
C ASN A 104 8.52 5.62 17.34
N THR A 105 8.17 6.86 17.00
CA THR A 105 8.21 7.99 17.96
C THR A 105 6.90 8.18 18.72
N TYR A 106 5.81 7.53 18.27
CA TYR A 106 4.49 7.74 18.86
C TYR A 106 3.55 6.53 18.84
N LEU A 107 3.20 6.01 17.66
CA LEU A 107 2.05 5.12 17.52
C LEU A 107 2.27 3.78 18.23
N HIS A 108 3.48 3.23 18.18
CA HIS A 108 3.80 1.99 18.90
C HIS A 108 3.54 2.13 20.41
N LYS A 109 4.04 3.21 21.01
CA LYS A 109 3.82 3.49 22.43
C LYS A 109 2.35 3.77 22.74
N LYS A 110 1.70 4.64 21.96
CA LYS A 110 0.35 5.11 22.24
C LYS A 110 -0.71 4.03 22.02
N VAL A 111 -0.68 3.35 20.87
CA VAL A 111 -1.75 2.45 20.43
C VAL A 111 -1.50 1.02 20.94
N ARG A 112 -0.24 0.56 20.91
CA ARG A 112 0.10 -0.81 21.33
C ARG A 112 0.46 -0.91 22.81
N GLU A 113 1.47 -0.19 23.28
CA GLU A 113 1.95 -0.35 24.66
C GLU A 113 0.94 0.18 25.68
N GLN A 114 0.35 1.36 25.43
CA GLN A 114 -0.63 1.99 26.32
C GLN A 114 -2.07 1.60 26.00
N GLY A 115 -2.41 1.50 24.71
CA GLY A 115 -3.76 1.18 24.24
C GLY A 115 -4.08 -0.32 24.19
N GLY A 116 -3.08 -1.20 24.28
CA GLY A 116 -3.29 -2.65 24.31
C GLY A 116 -3.63 -3.29 22.96
N ALA A 117 -3.54 -2.56 21.85
CA ALA A 117 -3.66 -3.15 20.52
C ALA A 117 -2.50 -4.11 20.25
N TYR A 118 -2.73 -5.18 19.48
CA TYR A 118 -1.65 -6.10 19.12
C TYR A 118 -0.61 -5.44 18.19
N GLY A 119 -1.07 -4.60 17.27
CA GLY A 119 -0.18 -3.90 16.33
C GLY A 119 -0.80 -2.62 15.80
N CYS A 120 0.05 -1.68 15.42
CA CYS A 120 -0.32 -0.42 14.80
C CYS A 120 0.81 0.05 13.90
N ARG A 121 0.50 0.57 12.71
CA ARG A 121 1.49 1.16 11.80
C ARG A 121 0.92 2.32 10.99
N ALA A 122 1.83 3.14 10.47
CA ALA A 122 1.61 4.01 9.32
C ALA A 122 2.27 3.38 8.08
N ASN A 123 1.68 3.57 6.91
CA ASN A 123 2.20 3.09 5.64
C ASN A 123 1.94 4.11 4.54
N TYR A 124 2.79 4.08 3.52
CA TYR A 124 2.65 4.91 2.35
C TYR A 124 3.00 4.13 1.09
N ASN A 125 2.00 3.91 0.25
CA ASN A 125 2.19 3.32 -1.06
C ASN A 125 2.50 4.43 -2.08
N VAL A 126 3.79 4.58 -2.39
CA VAL A 126 4.29 5.60 -3.32
C VAL A 126 3.78 5.43 -4.76
N ALA A 127 3.51 4.20 -5.20
CA ALA A 127 3.04 3.95 -6.57
C ALA A 127 1.61 4.46 -6.78
N THR A 128 0.75 4.27 -5.76
CA THR A 128 -0.68 4.60 -5.83
C THR A 128 -1.06 5.91 -5.15
N GLY A 129 -0.16 6.50 -4.36
CA GLY A 129 -0.44 7.74 -3.63
C GLY A 129 -1.40 7.55 -2.45
N ASN A 130 -1.32 6.40 -1.78
CA ASN A 130 -2.16 6.11 -0.63
C ASN A 130 -1.33 6.11 0.65
N PHE A 131 -1.62 7.03 1.56
CA PHE A 131 -1.06 7.05 2.90
C PHE A 131 -2.10 6.53 3.87
N TYR A 132 -1.77 5.55 4.70
CA TYR A 132 -2.76 4.97 5.59
C TYR A 132 -2.16 4.50 6.90
N PHE A 133 -3.02 4.51 7.90
CA PHE A 133 -2.75 3.99 9.24
C PHE A 133 -3.61 2.76 9.44
N TYR A 134 -3.13 1.83 10.26
CA TYR A 134 -3.98 0.76 10.74
C TYR A 134 -3.66 0.40 12.18
N ALA A 135 -4.65 -0.16 12.85
CA ALA A 135 -4.52 -0.87 14.12
C ALA A 135 -5.15 -2.25 13.99
N TYR A 136 -4.50 -3.23 14.60
CA TYR A 136 -4.78 -4.65 14.45
C TYR A 136 -5.05 -5.28 15.81
N ARG A 137 -6.21 -5.93 15.95
CA ARG A 137 -6.71 -6.51 17.20
C ARG A 137 -6.68 -5.47 18.33
N ASP A 138 -7.39 -4.38 18.10
CA ASP A 138 -7.40 -3.20 18.97
C ASP A 138 -8.65 -3.20 19.87
N PRO A 139 -8.54 -3.09 21.21
CA PRO A 139 -9.70 -2.93 22.08
C PRO A 139 -10.37 -1.54 21.98
N HIS A 140 -9.75 -0.56 21.31
CA HIS A 140 -10.24 0.82 21.20
C HIS A 140 -10.35 1.26 19.74
N ILE A 141 -11.40 2.03 19.41
CA ILE A 141 -11.61 2.55 18.05
C ILE A 141 -11.35 4.06 18.01
N ARG A 142 -12.09 4.83 18.80
CA ARG A 142 -11.99 6.29 18.82
C ARG A 142 -10.61 6.78 19.23
N VAL A 143 -10.09 6.28 20.35
CA VAL A 143 -8.76 6.65 20.87
C VAL A 143 -7.66 6.39 19.82
N THR A 144 -7.78 5.31 19.06
CA THR A 144 -6.82 4.94 18.02
C THR A 144 -6.86 5.89 16.83
N PHE A 145 -8.05 6.28 16.36
CA PHE A 145 -8.16 7.31 15.32
C PHE A 145 -7.66 8.67 15.79
N ASP A 146 -7.89 9.03 17.06
CA ASP A 146 -7.35 10.25 17.65
C ASP A 146 -5.82 10.21 17.70
N ALA A 147 -5.24 9.05 18.06
CA ALA A 147 -3.80 8.84 18.05
C ALA A 147 -3.20 8.96 16.63
N PHE A 148 -3.88 8.49 15.58
CA PHE A 148 -3.40 8.72 14.20
C PHE A 148 -3.30 10.22 13.89
N GLN A 149 -4.32 11.00 14.26
CA GLN A 149 -4.33 12.44 14.00
C GLN A 149 -3.29 13.19 14.86
N GLU A 150 -3.14 12.81 16.13
CA GLU A 150 -2.14 13.37 17.04
C GLU A 150 -0.72 13.06 16.53
N GLY A 151 -0.47 11.83 16.06
CA GLY A 151 0.81 11.44 15.46
C GLY A 151 1.19 12.33 14.27
N ILE A 152 0.25 12.57 13.34
CA ILE A 152 0.46 13.50 12.23
C ILE A 152 0.84 14.90 12.73
N ASN A 153 0.11 15.42 13.73
CA ASN A 153 0.38 16.73 14.30
C ASN A 153 1.75 16.82 14.98
N ARG A 154 2.21 15.74 15.65
CA ARG A 154 3.54 15.67 16.27
C ARG A 154 4.66 15.72 15.23
N ILE A 155 4.52 15.00 14.12
CA ILE A 155 5.50 15.08 13.03
C ILE A 155 5.47 16.45 12.35
N ALA A 156 4.27 16.99 12.10
CA ALA A 156 4.08 18.32 11.53
C ALA A 156 4.55 19.47 12.44
N SER A 157 4.75 19.23 13.73
CA SER A 157 5.37 20.18 14.68
C SER A 157 6.87 19.95 14.89
N GLY A 158 7.45 18.93 14.26
CA GLY A 158 8.88 18.61 14.40
C GLY A 158 9.23 17.90 15.71
N THR A 159 8.24 17.23 16.33
CA THR A 159 8.40 16.50 17.60
C THR A 159 9.04 15.13 17.39
N PHE A 160 10.29 15.14 16.91
CA PHE A 160 11.18 14.00 16.75
C PHE A 160 12.63 14.52 16.73
N THR A 161 13.58 13.66 17.03
CA THR A 161 15.02 13.99 17.09
C THR A 161 15.72 13.69 15.78
N ASP A 162 16.93 14.23 15.59
CA ASP A 162 17.76 13.89 14.42
C ASP A 162 18.15 12.42 14.41
N ARG A 163 18.25 11.79 15.59
CA ARG A 163 18.45 10.35 15.72
C ARG A 163 17.26 9.57 15.19
N ASP A 164 16.02 9.99 15.53
CA ASP A 164 14.82 9.33 15.01
C ASP A 164 14.76 9.40 13.48
N LEU A 165 15.14 10.55 12.90
CA LEU A 165 15.24 10.71 11.44
C LEU A 165 16.34 9.83 10.83
N HIS A 166 17.49 9.72 11.50
CA HIS A 166 18.55 8.82 11.06
C HIS A 166 18.10 7.36 11.05
N ASP A 167 17.45 6.91 12.12
CA ASP A 167 16.94 5.54 12.26
C ASP A 167 15.84 5.25 11.22
N ALA A 168 14.96 6.22 10.93
CA ALA A 168 13.97 6.11 9.86
C ALA A 168 14.63 5.95 8.47
N LYS A 169 15.71 6.69 8.20
CA LYS A 169 16.48 6.52 6.95
C LYS A 169 17.09 5.13 6.85
N LEU A 170 17.65 4.60 7.95
CA LEU A 170 18.19 3.24 7.98
C LEU A 170 17.10 2.19 7.70
N GLY A 171 15.93 2.32 8.33
CA GLY A 171 14.78 1.43 8.10
C GLY A 171 14.32 1.42 6.65
N ALA A 172 14.15 2.60 6.06
CA ALA A 172 13.77 2.74 4.66
C ALA A 172 14.81 2.13 3.70
N ILE A 173 16.11 2.37 3.93
CA ILE A 173 17.18 1.79 3.10
C ILE A 173 17.24 0.27 3.26
N GLN A 174 17.07 -0.26 4.47
CA GLN A 174 17.00 -1.70 4.71
C GLN A 174 15.85 -2.33 3.92
N SER A 175 14.68 -1.67 3.83
CA SER A 175 13.57 -2.13 3.01
C SER A 175 13.90 -2.11 1.52
N LEU A 176 14.46 -1.00 1.02
CA LEU A 176 14.84 -0.84 -0.39
C LEU A 176 15.93 -1.84 -0.83
N ASP A 177 16.85 -2.19 0.06
CA ASP A 177 17.99 -3.08 -0.22
C ASP A 177 17.75 -4.54 0.17
N SER A 178 16.52 -4.89 0.52
CA SER A 178 16.17 -6.25 0.91
C SER A 178 16.52 -7.25 -0.21
N PRO A 179 17.21 -8.37 0.09
CA PRO A 179 17.65 -9.33 -0.92
C PRO A 179 16.49 -9.87 -1.74
N ILE A 180 16.62 -9.82 -3.07
CA ILE A 180 15.62 -10.34 -4.00
C ILE A 180 16.02 -11.75 -4.45
N SER A 181 15.14 -12.71 -4.18
CA SER A 181 15.30 -14.10 -4.63
C SER A 181 15.37 -14.20 -6.16
N PRO A 182 16.15 -15.12 -6.75
CA PRO A 182 16.25 -15.27 -8.21
C PRO A 182 14.89 -15.42 -8.91
N GLY A 183 13.96 -16.20 -8.34
CA GLY A 183 12.63 -16.40 -8.91
C GLY A 183 11.77 -15.13 -8.94
N SER A 184 11.99 -14.20 -8.01
CA SER A 184 11.22 -12.95 -7.92
C SER A 184 11.75 -11.84 -8.82
N ARG A 185 13.02 -11.90 -9.25
CA ARG A 185 13.70 -10.79 -9.97
C ARG A 185 12.96 -10.36 -11.23
N ALA A 186 12.54 -11.30 -12.07
CA ALA A 186 11.88 -10.97 -13.32
C ALA A 186 10.49 -10.35 -13.09
N ASN A 187 9.74 -10.84 -12.10
CA ASN A 187 8.43 -10.28 -11.73
C ASN A 187 8.58 -8.85 -11.19
N ILE A 188 9.57 -8.60 -10.32
CA ILE A 188 9.84 -7.26 -9.78
C ILE A 188 10.30 -6.31 -10.89
N ALA A 189 11.27 -6.71 -11.71
CA ALA A 189 11.75 -5.89 -12.83
C ALA A 189 10.62 -5.56 -13.82
N TYR A 190 9.72 -6.52 -14.05
CA TYR A 190 8.55 -6.31 -14.88
C TYR A 190 7.55 -5.35 -14.25
N ALA A 191 7.24 -5.49 -12.95
CA ALA A 191 6.36 -4.55 -12.24
C ALA A 191 6.93 -3.12 -12.30
N GLU A 192 8.23 -2.94 -12.01
CA GLU A 192 8.92 -1.66 -12.11
C GLU A 192 8.84 -1.07 -13.54
N PHE A 193 9.02 -1.90 -14.57
CA PHE A 193 8.86 -1.49 -15.95
C PHE A 193 7.42 -1.02 -16.24
N ARG A 194 6.41 -1.77 -15.79
CA ARG A 194 5.00 -1.45 -15.99
C ARG A 194 4.56 -0.20 -15.24
N GLU A 195 5.18 0.10 -14.11
CA GLU A 195 4.95 1.29 -13.30
C GLU A 195 5.81 2.50 -13.75
N GLY A 196 6.70 2.32 -14.74
CA GLY A 196 7.60 3.38 -15.20
C GLY A 196 8.69 3.75 -14.19
N LEU A 197 9.04 2.84 -13.28
CA LEU A 197 10.07 2.97 -12.25
C LEU A 197 11.46 2.65 -12.80
N SER A 198 11.97 3.54 -13.65
CA SER A 198 13.33 3.40 -14.18
C SER A 198 14.37 3.31 -13.05
N LYS A 199 15.50 2.66 -13.32
CA LYS A 199 16.65 2.63 -12.39
C LYS A 199 17.07 4.03 -11.96
N LYS A 200 17.06 5.01 -12.88
CA LYS A 200 17.37 6.42 -12.60
C LYS A 200 16.41 7.01 -11.56
N ARG A 201 15.10 6.85 -11.75
CA ARG A 201 14.08 7.34 -10.80
C ARG A 201 14.21 6.71 -9.42
N ARG A 202 14.45 5.40 -9.35
CA ARG A 202 14.67 4.72 -8.07
C ARG A 202 15.92 5.22 -7.36
N GLN A 203 16.98 5.50 -8.12
CA GLN A 203 18.20 6.09 -7.57
C GLN A 203 17.95 7.51 -7.06
N GLU A 204 17.27 8.36 -7.83
CA GLU A 204 16.89 9.72 -7.41
C GLU A 204 16.04 9.71 -6.14
N PHE A 205 15.06 8.82 -6.06
CA PHE A 205 14.24 8.63 -4.86
C PHE A 205 15.09 8.24 -3.65
N ARG A 206 16.01 7.28 -3.82
CA ARG A 206 16.93 6.83 -2.77
C ARG A 206 17.84 7.97 -2.31
N ASP A 207 18.46 8.68 -3.24
CA ASP A 207 19.40 9.76 -2.95
C ASP A 207 18.69 10.88 -2.19
N HIS A 208 17.49 11.26 -2.62
CA HIS A 208 16.67 12.23 -1.89
C HIS A 208 16.37 11.74 -0.48
N LEU A 209 15.83 10.52 -0.32
CA LEU A 209 15.51 9.94 0.98
C LEU A 209 16.68 10.01 1.97
N LEU A 210 17.89 9.71 1.52
CA LEU A 210 19.11 9.79 2.34
C LEU A 210 19.45 11.22 2.77
N HIS A 211 19.21 12.21 1.91
CA HIS A 211 19.51 13.62 2.16
C HIS A 211 18.35 14.41 2.78
N THR A 212 17.17 13.81 2.94
CA THR A 212 15.99 14.46 3.54
C THR A 212 16.32 15.11 4.89
N THR A 213 15.86 16.34 5.08
CA THR A 213 16.09 17.13 6.30
C THR A 213 14.88 17.09 7.24
N LYS A 214 15.08 17.50 8.50
CA LYS A 214 13.99 17.61 9.48
C LYS A 214 12.94 18.63 9.04
N GLU A 215 13.39 19.75 8.48
CA GLU A 215 12.56 20.84 7.99
C GLU A 215 11.66 20.35 6.85
N GLU A 216 12.22 19.57 5.93
CA GLU A 216 11.47 18.98 4.82
C GLU A 216 10.41 17.98 5.32
N ILE A 217 10.74 17.12 6.29
CA ILE A 217 9.75 16.21 6.93
C ILE A 217 8.57 17.00 7.50
N VAL A 218 8.86 18.08 8.22
CA VAL A 218 7.85 18.95 8.81
C VAL A 218 6.98 19.59 7.72
N GLU A 219 7.60 20.08 6.65
CA GLU A 219 6.91 20.71 5.53
C GLU A 219 5.98 19.72 4.81
N VAL A 220 6.47 18.53 4.45
CA VAL A 220 5.65 17.54 3.72
C VAL A 220 4.53 16.99 4.60
N ALA A 221 4.75 16.82 5.91
CA ALA A 221 3.71 16.40 6.84
C ALA A 221 2.59 17.46 6.94
N ARG A 222 2.94 18.75 7.03
CA ARG A 222 1.96 19.86 7.01
C ARG A 222 1.20 19.90 5.68
N LYS A 223 1.94 19.81 4.58
CA LYS A 223 1.39 19.97 3.22
C LYS A 223 0.46 18.83 2.83
N HIS A 224 0.80 17.60 3.18
CA HIS A 224 0.15 16.39 2.64
C HIS A 224 -0.63 15.56 3.65
N LEU A 225 -0.43 15.74 4.97
CA LEU A 225 -1.11 14.92 6.00
C LEU A 225 -1.94 15.74 6.97
N GLN A 226 -1.40 16.86 7.48
CA GLN A 226 -2.04 17.64 8.53
C GLN A 226 -3.36 18.27 8.05
N GLY A 227 -4.43 18.04 8.80
CA GLY A 227 -5.77 18.57 8.49
C GLY A 227 -6.36 18.06 7.18
N LYS A 228 -5.79 17.03 6.57
CA LYS A 228 -6.32 16.45 5.34
C LYS A 228 -7.52 15.57 5.63
N GLU A 229 -8.51 15.68 4.75
CA GLU A 229 -9.68 14.83 4.79
C GLU A 229 -9.29 13.41 4.40
N GLY A 230 -9.59 12.45 5.27
CA GLY A 230 -9.38 11.03 5.02
C GLY A 230 -10.63 10.20 5.25
N ARG A 231 -10.49 8.88 5.14
CA ARG A 231 -11.57 7.93 5.37
C ARG A 231 -11.19 6.92 6.43
N LYS A 232 -12.07 6.76 7.40
CA LYS A 232 -11.94 5.80 8.48
C LYS A 232 -12.78 4.58 8.13
N VAL A 233 -12.21 3.40 8.29
CA VAL A 233 -12.94 2.13 8.20
C VAL A 233 -12.61 1.33 9.44
N SER A 234 -13.62 0.76 10.10
CA SER A 234 -13.40 -0.11 11.25
C SER A 234 -14.26 -1.37 11.15
N PHE A 235 -13.66 -2.50 11.46
CA PHE A 235 -14.28 -3.80 11.54
C PHE A 235 -14.29 -4.23 13.02
N ALA A 236 -15.46 -4.35 13.65
CA ALA A 236 -15.55 -4.71 15.07
C ALA A 236 -16.93 -5.26 15.48
N GLY A 237 -17.03 -5.78 16.71
CA GLY A 237 -18.31 -6.13 17.33
C GLY A 237 -19.25 -4.91 17.43
N LYS A 238 -20.55 -5.15 17.27
CA LYS A 238 -21.59 -4.11 17.30
C LYS A 238 -21.49 -3.21 18.53
N THR A 239 -21.42 -3.79 19.73
CA THR A 239 -21.32 -3.05 20.99
C THR A 239 -20.09 -2.15 21.04
N LEU A 240 -18.95 -2.62 20.49
CA LEU A 240 -17.73 -1.84 20.46
C LEU A 240 -17.83 -0.68 19.46
N LEU A 241 -18.38 -0.91 18.25
CA LEU A 241 -18.62 0.14 17.26
C LEU A 241 -19.55 1.23 17.78
N GLU A 242 -20.63 0.86 18.46
CA GLU A 242 -21.61 1.82 19.01
C GLU A 242 -21.02 2.63 20.16
N LYS A 243 -20.29 1.98 21.08
CA LYS A 243 -19.65 2.64 22.23
C LYS A 243 -18.50 3.55 21.82
N GLU A 244 -17.63 3.09 20.93
CA GLU A 244 -16.41 3.77 20.52
C GLU A 244 -16.54 4.48 19.15
N ASN A 245 -17.76 4.86 18.75
CA ASN A 245 -18.01 5.43 17.42
C ASN A 245 -17.29 6.79 17.22
N PRO A 246 -16.34 6.93 16.28
CA PRO A 246 -15.67 8.17 15.93
C PRO A 246 -16.35 8.93 14.77
N GLY A 247 -17.64 8.67 14.50
CA GLY A 247 -18.37 9.23 13.36
C GLY A 247 -18.42 8.31 12.13
N LEU A 248 -18.48 6.99 12.35
CA LEU A 248 -18.66 5.97 11.33
C LEU A 248 -20.14 5.69 11.09
N THR A 249 -20.51 5.53 9.82
CA THR A 249 -21.78 4.93 9.42
C THR A 249 -21.68 3.41 9.58
N ILE A 250 -22.51 2.83 10.45
CA ILE A 250 -22.44 1.41 10.81
C ILE A 250 -23.28 0.57 9.86
N HIS A 251 -22.67 -0.47 9.27
CA HIS A 251 -23.28 -1.43 8.38
C HIS A 251 -23.16 -2.86 8.92
N PRO A 252 -24.22 -3.70 8.79
CA PRO A 252 -24.06 -5.14 8.88
C PRO A 252 -23.26 -5.66 7.67
N ILE A 253 -22.47 -6.71 7.88
CA ILE A 253 -21.85 -7.49 6.80
C ILE A 253 -22.83 -8.57 6.35
#